data_AF-A0A542HZU9-F1
#
_entry.id   AF-A0A542HZU9-F1
#
_cell.length_a   1.000
_cell.length_b   1.000
_cell.length_c   1.000
_cell.angle_alpha   90.00
_cell.angle_beta   90.00
_cell.angle_gamma   90.00
#
_symmetry.space_group_name_H-M   'P 1'
#
loop_
_entity.id
_entity.type
_entity.pdbx_description
1 polymer ?
#
loop_
_entity_poly.entity_id
_entity_poly.type
_entity_poly.pdbx_seq_one_letter_code
_entity_poly.pdbx_strand_id
1 'polypeptide(L)'
;MSVHEHPHRSTGFHLPSLRGNRAATASESAESAVSPDTVTHTVPAYALASLRLLTGFVFLWAFLDKTFGLGYATPSGKGWIDGGSPTKGFLGSVAVGPMESTFHSWAGDPWANWLFMLGLLGIGLALVLGVALRIAAVAGTAMMILMWVAEWPPARHISDGSLSMSTNPFADYHLIYAVALIVLAATAAGDTLGAGRLWARLPMVRDHGWLR
;
A
#
# COMPACT_ATOMS: atom_id res chain seq x y z
N MET A 1 -72.65 -49.31 -31.23
CA MET A 1 -72.06 -48.44 -32.26
C MET A 1 -70.54 -48.60 -32.20
N SER A 2 -69.93 -49.12 -33.29
CA SER A 2 -68.51 -49.09 -33.77
C SER A 2 -67.36 -49.12 -32.73
N VAL A 3 -66.41 -50.07 -32.61
CA VAL A 3 -65.57 -50.91 -33.51
C VAL A 3 -64.55 -50.16 -34.41
N HIS A 4 -63.29 -50.65 -34.36
CA HIS A 4 -62.06 -50.41 -35.18
C HIS A 4 -61.09 -49.30 -34.73
N GLU A 5 -59.77 -49.31 -34.98
CA GLU A 5 -58.64 -50.27 -35.10
C GLU A 5 -57.41 -49.43 -35.57
N HIS A 6 -56.25 -49.54 -34.89
CA HIS A 6 -54.83 -49.29 -35.30
C HIS A 6 -54.42 -48.25 -36.41
N PRO A 7 -53.15 -48.19 -36.90
CA PRO A 7 -52.13 -47.20 -36.49
C PRO A 7 -51.47 -46.41 -37.66
N HIS A 8 -50.69 -45.34 -37.40
CA HIS A 8 -49.69 -44.88 -38.40
C HIS A 8 -48.34 -44.52 -37.78
N ARG A 9 -47.34 -45.24 -38.30
CA ARG A 9 -45.89 -45.14 -38.09
C ARG A 9 -45.34 -44.42 -39.32
N SER A 10 -44.49 -43.41 -39.16
CA SER A 10 -43.64 -42.93 -40.26
C SER A 10 -42.19 -42.79 -39.80
N THR A 11 -41.43 -43.83 -40.14
CA THR A 11 -39.98 -43.88 -40.26
C THR A 11 -39.50 -43.04 -41.45
N GLY A 12 -38.49 -42.19 -41.24
CA GLY A 12 -37.70 -41.57 -42.30
C GLY A 12 -36.22 -41.64 -41.95
N PHE A 13 -35.48 -42.49 -42.67
CA PHE A 13 -34.06 -42.78 -42.55
C PHE A 13 -33.22 -41.90 -43.54
N HIS A 14 -32.02 -41.53 -43.09
CA HIS A 14 -30.72 -41.25 -43.78
C HIS A 14 -30.63 -40.54 -45.16
N LEU A 15 -29.63 -39.66 -45.36
CA LEU A 15 -28.24 -39.95 -45.75
C LEU A 15 -27.39 -38.66 -45.94
N PRO A 16 -26.04 -38.76 -45.91
CA PRO A 16 -25.08 -37.66 -45.82
C PRO A 16 -24.53 -37.21 -47.19
N SER A 17 -24.14 -35.93 -47.33
CA SER A 17 -23.36 -35.46 -48.47
C SER A 17 -21.89 -35.30 -48.12
N LEU A 18 -21.09 -36.11 -48.79
CA LEU A 18 -19.64 -36.18 -48.79
C LEU A 18 -18.94 -34.93 -49.36
N ARG A 19 -17.79 -34.63 -48.74
CA ARG A 19 -16.50 -34.30 -49.38
C ARG A 19 -16.27 -32.87 -49.89
N GLY A 20 -15.37 -32.19 -49.19
CA GLY A 20 -14.56 -31.08 -49.72
C GLY A 20 -13.20 -31.05 -49.03
N ASN A 21 -12.30 -31.96 -49.43
CA ASN A 21 -10.88 -31.85 -49.08
C ASN A 21 -10.28 -30.74 -49.96
N ARG A 22 -9.87 -29.62 -49.38
CA ARG A 22 -8.95 -28.68 -50.02
C ARG A 22 -7.90 -28.25 -49.00
N ALA A 23 -6.79 -28.99 -49.00
CA ALA A 23 -5.52 -28.46 -48.53
C ALA A 23 -5.07 -27.38 -49.52
N ALA A 24 -4.90 -26.16 -49.04
CA ALA A 24 -4.08 -25.11 -49.67
C ALA A 24 -3.45 -24.28 -48.55
N THR A 25 -2.12 -24.28 -48.55
CA THR A 25 -1.18 -23.59 -47.68
C THR A 25 -1.14 -22.08 -47.92
N ALA A 26 -1.19 -21.30 -46.83
CA ALA A 26 -0.55 -19.98 -46.59
C ALA A 26 -1.01 -19.57 -45.17
N SER A 27 -0.20 -19.62 -44.11
CA SER A 27 0.84 -18.65 -43.70
C SER A 27 0.43 -17.20 -43.96
N GLU A 28 0.46 -16.38 -42.90
CA GLU A 28 -0.22 -15.07 -42.72
C GLU A 28 -1.70 -15.26 -42.34
N SER A 29 -2.14 -15.20 -41.08
CA SER A 29 -1.81 -14.23 -40.04
C SER A 29 -1.87 -14.89 -38.67
N ALA A 30 -0.71 -15.29 -38.14
CA ALA A 30 -0.51 -15.32 -36.70
C ALA A 30 -0.15 -13.89 -36.28
N GLU A 31 -1.10 -12.97 -36.44
CA GLU A 31 -1.01 -11.69 -35.76
C GLU A 31 -1.14 -12.02 -34.27
N SER A 32 0.00 -11.90 -33.59
CA SER A 32 0.14 -12.08 -32.16
C SER A 32 -0.84 -11.15 -31.47
N ALA A 33 -2.05 -11.63 -31.22
CA ALA A 33 -3.02 -11.00 -30.36
C ALA A 33 -2.48 -11.10 -28.93
N VAL A 34 -1.55 -10.21 -28.59
CA VAL A 34 -1.35 -9.79 -27.21
C VAL A 34 -2.70 -9.24 -26.78
N SER A 35 -3.48 -10.07 -26.08
CA SER A 35 -4.80 -9.71 -25.62
C SER A 35 -4.69 -8.38 -24.85
N PRO A 36 -5.47 -7.35 -25.20
CA PRO A 36 -5.45 -6.06 -24.49
C PRO A 36 -5.79 -6.21 -23.01
N ASP A 37 -6.42 -7.32 -22.63
CA ASP A 37 -6.79 -7.68 -21.26
C ASP A 37 -5.58 -7.99 -20.36
N THR A 38 -4.46 -8.51 -20.89
CA THR A 38 -3.28 -8.83 -20.05
C THR A 38 -2.48 -7.57 -19.69
N VAL A 39 -2.49 -6.56 -20.57
CA VAL A 39 -1.78 -5.29 -20.38
C VAL A 39 -2.55 -4.34 -19.45
N THR A 40 -3.89 -4.37 -19.48
CA THR A 40 -4.72 -3.49 -18.63
C THR A 40 -4.72 -3.90 -17.16
N HIS A 41 -4.61 -5.20 -16.84
CA HIS A 41 -4.50 -5.66 -15.44
C HIS A 41 -3.13 -5.41 -14.79
N THR A 42 -2.08 -5.15 -15.59
CA THR A 42 -0.71 -5.00 -15.07
C THR A 42 -0.37 -3.57 -14.68
N VAL A 43 -0.83 -2.55 -15.41
CA VAL A 43 -0.49 -1.14 -15.14
C VAL A 43 -0.90 -0.67 -13.73
N PRO A 44 -2.16 -0.86 -13.26
CA PRO A 44 -2.55 -0.47 -11.90
C PRO A 44 -1.74 -1.21 -10.83
N ALA A 45 -1.42 -2.49 -11.07
CA ALA A 45 -0.65 -3.31 -10.14
C ALA A 45 0.79 -2.79 -9.98
N TYR A 46 1.45 -2.41 -11.07
CA TYR A 46 2.79 -1.80 -11.03
C TYR A 46 2.79 -0.38 -10.47
N ALA A 47 1.74 0.40 -10.71
CA ALA A 47 1.58 1.72 -10.10
C ALA A 47 1.44 1.61 -8.57
N LEU A 48 0.60 0.72 -8.07
CA LEU A 48 0.44 0.45 -6.63
C LEU A 48 1.72 -0.13 -6.01
N ALA A 49 2.42 -1.03 -6.72
CA ALA A 49 3.71 -1.54 -6.27
C ALA A 49 4.76 -0.43 -6.17
N SER A 50 4.80 0.47 -7.15
CA SER A 50 5.70 1.63 -7.14
C SER A 50 5.39 2.57 -5.98
N LEU A 51 4.11 2.90 -5.76
CA LEU A 51 3.66 3.68 -4.61
C LEU A 51 4.10 3.02 -3.31
N ARG A 52 3.86 1.71 -3.15
CA ARG A 52 4.27 0.93 -1.98
C ARG A 52 5.77 1.02 -1.72
N LEU A 53 6.60 0.80 -2.75
CA LEU A 53 8.05 0.80 -2.61
C LEU A 53 8.58 2.20 -2.28
N LEU A 54 8.06 3.25 -2.93
CA LEU A 54 8.46 4.63 -2.66
C LEU A 54 8.05 5.07 -1.26
N THR A 55 6.81 4.80 -0.84
CA THR A 55 6.36 5.08 0.53
C THR A 55 7.21 4.30 1.54
N GLY A 56 7.44 3.00 1.31
CA GLY A 56 8.31 2.19 2.18
C GLY A 56 9.73 2.73 2.28
N PHE A 57 10.30 3.19 1.16
CA PHE A 57 11.60 3.83 1.12
C PHE A 57 11.63 5.12 1.95
N VAL A 58 10.60 5.96 1.91
CA VAL A 58 10.52 7.18 2.76
C VAL A 58 10.63 6.83 4.25
N PHE A 59 9.89 5.81 4.71
CA PHE A 59 9.95 5.36 6.10
C PHE A 59 11.32 4.78 6.48
N LEU A 60 11.88 3.90 5.63
CA LEU A 60 13.20 3.32 5.88
C LEU A 60 14.31 4.35 5.83
N TRP A 61 14.23 5.32 4.92
CA TRP A 61 15.20 6.39 4.82
C TRP A 61 15.19 7.26 6.07
N ALA A 62 14.00 7.64 6.56
CA ALA A 62 13.86 8.36 7.82
C ALA A 62 14.45 7.57 9.00
N PHE A 63 14.23 6.25 9.04
CA PHE A 63 14.84 5.38 10.04
C PHE A 63 16.38 5.39 9.93
N LEU A 64 16.93 5.22 8.73
CA LEU A 64 18.39 5.17 8.51
C LEU A 64 19.05 6.49 8.90
N ASP A 65 18.52 7.62 8.42
CA ASP A 65 19.04 8.94 8.74
C ASP A 65 18.96 9.22 10.25
N LYS A 66 17.84 8.89 10.91
CA LYS A 66 17.70 9.07 12.37
C LYS A 66 18.58 8.11 13.18
N THR A 67 18.82 6.90 12.67
CA THR A 67 19.67 5.92 13.35
C THR A 67 21.13 6.36 13.31
N PHE A 68 21.62 6.77 12.13
CA PHE A 68 23.05 6.98 11.88
C PHE A 68 23.48 8.45 11.81
N GLY A 69 22.55 9.41 11.73
CA GLY A 69 22.88 10.83 11.55
C GLY A 69 23.55 11.08 10.19
N LEU A 70 22.87 10.74 9.09
CA LEU A 70 23.48 10.80 7.75
C LEU A 70 23.60 12.24 7.20
N GLY A 71 23.12 13.25 7.93
CA GLY A 71 23.23 14.65 7.57
C GLY A 71 22.08 15.16 6.69
N TYR A 72 20.99 14.39 6.54
CA TYR A 72 19.78 14.87 5.89
C TYR A 72 18.93 15.65 6.89
N ALA A 73 17.91 15.02 7.49
CA ALA A 73 17.13 15.64 8.54
C ALA A 73 17.85 15.56 9.90
N THR A 74 18.75 14.58 10.05
CA THR A 74 19.49 14.30 11.28
C THR A 74 20.95 14.68 11.07
N PRO A 75 21.46 15.73 11.74
CA PRO A 75 22.85 16.14 11.63
C PRO A 75 23.83 15.01 11.98
N SER A 76 25.02 15.02 11.38
CA SER A 76 26.07 14.05 11.68
C SER A 76 26.51 14.09 13.14
N GLY A 77 26.68 12.91 13.75
CA GLY A 77 26.96 12.76 15.18
C GLY A 77 25.77 13.05 16.10
N LYS A 78 24.56 13.17 15.54
CA LYS A 78 23.29 13.24 16.27
C LYS A 78 22.38 12.04 15.97
N GLY A 79 22.95 10.95 15.45
CA GLY A 79 22.24 9.71 15.24
C GLY A 79 21.76 9.10 16.56
N TRP A 80 20.74 8.25 16.50
CA TRP A 80 20.23 7.56 17.68
C TRP A 80 21.29 6.68 18.33
N ILE A 81 22.15 6.04 17.53
CA ILE A 81 23.27 5.23 18.04
C ILE A 81 24.35 6.07 18.74
N ASP A 82 24.40 7.38 18.46
CA ASP A 82 25.30 8.35 19.09
C ASP A 82 24.67 8.99 20.36
N GLY A 83 23.53 8.46 20.83
CA GLY A 83 22.77 9.00 21.96
C GLY A 83 21.83 10.16 21.58
N GLY A 84 21.64 10.43 20.29
CA GLY A 84 20.62 11.34 19.80
C GLY A 84 19.20 10.87 20.11
N SER A 85 18.23 11.78 20.09
CA SER A 85 16.81 11.44 20.26
C SER A 85 16.04 11.62 18.96
N PRO A 86 15.46 10.54 18.40
CA PRO A 86 14.69 10.57 17.15
C PRO A 86 13.49 11.52 17.15
N THR A 87 12.81 11.67 18.30
CA THR A 87 11.56 12.44 18.42
C THR A 87 11.75 13.86 18.97
N LYS A 88 12.83 14.10 19.74
CA LYS A 88 13.04 15.37 20.46
C LYS A 88 13.01 16.59 19.54
N GLY A 89 13.66 16.50 18.38
CA GLY A 89 13.72 17.62 17.43
C GLY A 89 12.34 18.04 16.94
N PHE A 90 11.51 17.08 16.52
CA PHE A 90 10.18 17.35 15.97
C PHE A 90 9.16 17.68 17.06
N LEU A 91 9.05 16.84 18.09
CA LEU A 91 8.04 17.04 19.14
C LEU A 91 8.34 18.27 20.00
N GLY A 92 9.61 18.58 20.26
CA GLY A 92 10.02 19.76 21.00
C GLY A 92 9.89 21.07 20.21
N SER A 93 9.75 21.00 18.87
CA SER A 93 9.52 22.18 18.02
C SER A 93 8.05 22.44 17.71
N VAL A 94 7.13 21.59 18.19
CA VAL A 94 5.70 21.84 18.05
C VAL A 94 5.40 23.17 18.73
N ALA A 95 4.79 24.11 18.02
CA ALA A 95 4.50 25.45 18.53
C ALA A 95 3.06 25.85 18.25
N VAL A 96 2.19 24.87 18.05
CA VAL A 96 0.81 25.10 17.62
C VAL A 96 -0.08 23.92 17.97
N GLY A 97 -1.37 24.19 18.11
CA GLY A 97 -2.39 23.17 18.31
C GLY A 97 -2.63 22.79 19.78
N PRO A 98 -3.72 22.07 20.07
CA PRO A 98 -4.19 21.81 21.44
C PRO A 98 -3.28 20.84 22.22
N MET A 99 -2.41 20.09 21.54
CA MET A 99 -1.55 19.08 22.14
C MET A 99 -0.09 19.51 22.29
N GLU A 100 0.24 20.80 22.05
CA GLU A 100 1.61 21.33 22.12
C GLU A 100 2.35 20.89 23.39
N SER A 101 1.79 21.16 24.56
CA SER A 101 2.40 20.80 25.85
C SER A 101 2.57 19.29 26.04
N THR A 102 1.64 18.49 25.50
CA THR A 102 1.72 17.02 25.56
C THR A 102 2.87 16.52 24.70
N PHE A 103 3.01 17.02 23.48
CA PHE A 103 4.12 16.65 22.60
C PHE A 103 5.46 17.08 23.17
N HIS A 104 5.56 18.27 23.77
CA HIS A 104 6.75 18.70 24.49
C HIS A 104 7.11 17.74 25.64
N SER A 105 6.11 17.26 26.39
CA SER A 105 6.35 16.32 27.48
C SER A 105 6.88 14.96 27.01
N TRP A 106 6.47 14.52 25.82
CA TRP A 106 6.95 13.26 25.21
C TRP A 106 8.26 13.42 24.45
N ALA A 107 8.69 14.67 24.19
CA ALA A 107 9.82 14.97 23.33
C ALA A 107 11.12 14.38 23.88
N GLY A 108 11.56 13.28 23.27
CA GLY A 108 12.77 12.57 23.64
C GLY A 108 12.63 11.55 24.76
N ASP A 109 11.40 11.28 25.21
CA ASP A 109 11.15 10.17 26.12
C ASP A 109 11.59 8.83 25.48
N PRO A 110 12.18 7.91 26.27
CA PRO A 110 12.66 6.63 25.74
C PRO A 110 11.57 5.84 25.02
N TRP A 111 10.36 5.77 25.58
CA TRP A 111 9.25 5.02 24.98
C TRP A 111 8.82 5.64 23.64
N ALA A 112 8.80 6.96 23.53
CA ALA A 112 8.43 7.67 22.31
C ALA A 112 9.49 7.46 21.22
N ASN A 113 10.77 7.53 21.58
CA ASN A 113 11.88 7.24 20.67
C ASN A 113 11.80 5.81 20.13
N TRP A 114 11.62 4.82 21.01
CA TRP A 114 11.52 3.41 20.60
C TRP A 114 10.29 3.16 19.73
N LEU A 115 9.12 3.63 20.13
CA LEU A 115 7.88 3.41 19.38
C LEU A 115 7.96 4.06 17.99
N PHE A 116 8.49 5.28 17.90
CA PHE A 116 8.67 5.96 16.63
C PHE A 116 9.64 5.23 15.72
N MET A 117 10.81 4.80 16.23
CA MET A 117 11.80 4.09 15.42
C MET A 117 11.35 2.69 15.00
N LEU A 118 10.68 1.95 15.89
CA LEU A 118 10.07 0.67 15.55
C LEU A 118 8.98 0.83 14.50
N GLY A 119 8.19 1.90 14.59
CA GLY A 119 7.21 2.23 13.56
C GLY A 119 7.86 2.51 12.21
N LEU A 120 8.86 3.40 12.15
CA LEU A 120 9.56 3.71 10.89
C LEU A 120 10.16 2.45 10.24
N LEU A 121 10.89 1.64 11.03
CA LEU A 121 11.50 0.41 10.53
C LEU A 121 10.45 -0.63 10.14
N GLY A 122 9.48 -0.89 11.00
CA GLY A 122 8.48 -1.94 10.82
C GLY A 122 7.56 -1.65 9.63
N ILE A 123 7.04 -0.42 9.54
CA ILE A 123 6.20 0.02 8.42
C ILE A 123 7.03 0.01 7.12
N GLY A 124 8.24 0.57 7.16
CA GLY A 124 9.12 0.61 5.99
C GLY A 124 9.45 -0.77 5.43
N LEU A 125 9.81 -1.73 6.30
CA LEU A 125 10.08 -3.11 5.90
C LEU A 125 8.84 -3.82 5.39
N ALA A 126 7.70 -3.69 6.09
CA ALA A 126 6.43 -4.28 5.68
C ALA A 126 6.02 -3.79 4.28
N LEU A 127 6.16 -2.49 4.03
CA LEU A 127 5.90 -1.90 2.72
C LEU A 127 6.89 -2.39 1.68
N VAL A 128 8.20 -2.35 1.89
CA VAL A 128 9.17 -2.76 0.86
C VAL A 128 9.05 -4.25 0.53
N LEU A 129 8.91 -5.09 1.55
CA LEU A 129 8.74 -6.53 1.37
C LEU A 129 7.34 -6.90 0.85
N GLY A 130 6.33 -6.06 1.09
CA GLY A 130 4.96 -6.32 0.65
C GLY A 130 4.25 -7.35 1.52
N VAL A 131 4.52 -7.33 2.82
CA VAL A 131 3.99 -8.28 3.81
C VAL A 131 3.38 -7.54 4.99
N ALA A 132 2.38 -8.13 5.65
CA ALA A 132 1.69 -7.56 6.79
C ALA A 132 1.17 -6.12 6.54
N LEU A 133 0.67 -5.86 5.32
CA LEU A 133 0.29 -4.52 4.87
C LEU A 133 -0.85 -3.93 5.70
N ARG A 134 -1.78 -4.75 6.20
CA ARG A 134 -2.87 -4.27 7.08
C ARG A 134 -2.34 -3.79 8.43
N ILE A 135 -1.37 -4.51 9.00
CA ILE A 135 -0.72 -4.12 10.26
C ILE A 135 0.06 -2.82 10.05
N ALA A 136 0.86 -2.76 8.98
CA ALA A 136 1.61 -1.58 8.62
C ALA A 136 0.69 -0.38 8.37
N ALA A 137 -0.48 -0.60 7.75
CA ALA A 137 -1.45 0.46 7.52
C ALA A 137 -2.05 0.99 8.83
N VAL A 138 -2.42 0.13 9.77
CA VAL A 138 -2.92 0.57 11.09
C VAL A 138 -1.85 1.35 11.85
N ALA A 139 -0.66 0.79 12.00
CA ALA A 139 0.43 1.42 12.74
C ALA A 139 0.90 2.72 12.08
N GLY A 140 1.06 2.72 10.75
CA GLY A 140 1.50 3.90 10.02
C GLY A 140 0.45 4.98 9.93
N THR A 141 -0.83 4.63 9.79
CA THR A 141 -1.92 5.62 9.87
C THR A 141 -1.94 6.30 11.23
N ALA A 142 -1.83 5.53 12.33
CA ALA A 142 -1.78 6.10 13.67
C ALA A 142 -0.59 7.05 13.85
N MET A 143 0.60 6.66 13.38
CA MET A 143 1.79 7.52 13.39
C MET A 143 1.58 8.80 12.57
N MET A 144 1.10 8.68 11.32
CA MET A 144 0.88 9.84 10.45
C MET A 144 -0.18 10.79 11.00
N ILE A 145 -1.26 10.28 11.60
CA ILE A 145 -2.28 11.12 12.23
C ILE A 145 -1.70 11.86 13.44
N LEU A 146 -0.87 11.22 14.26
CA LEU A 146 -0.21 11.92 15.39
C LEU A 146 0.71 13.04 14.90
N MET A 147 1.44 12.81 13.81
CA MET A 147 2.29 13.85 13.21
C MET A 147 1.47 14.99 12.58
N TRP A 148 0.35 14.66 11.92
CA TRP A 148 -0.62 15.65 11.43
C TRP A 148 -1.18 16.50 12.57
N VAL A 149 -1.52 15.89 13.72
CA VAL A 149 -1.97 16.62 14.90
C VAL A 149 -0.87 17.50 15.49
N ALA A 150 0.39 17.07 15.42
CA ALA A 150 1.55 17.84 15.88
C ALA A 150 1.84 19.07 15.00
N GLU A 151 1.68 18.96 13.68
CA GLU A 151 1.79 20.11 12.77
C GLU A 151 0.58 21.02 12.82
N TRP A 152 -0.60 20.47 13.13
CA TRP A 152 -1.88 21.16 13.23
C TRP A 152 -2.18 22.09 12.03
N PRO A 153 -2.32 21.55 10.81
CA PRO A 153 -2.50 22.34 9.59
C PRO A 153 -3.60 23.42 9.60
N PRO A 154 -4.73 23.28 10.33
CA PRO A 154 -5.76 24.33 10.40
C PRO A 154 -5.28 25.67 11.00
N ALA A 155 -4.21 25.68 11.80
CA ALA A 155 -3.73 26.92 12.41
C ALA A 155 -3.11 27.85 11.38
N ARG A 156 -3.42 29.14 11.51
CA ARG A 156 -2.83 30.22 10.72
C ARG A 156 -1.67 30.91 11.42
N HIS A 157 -1.62 30.81 12.74
CA HIS A 157 -0.58 31.40 13.58
C HIS A 157 -0.06 30.35 14.55
N ILE A 158 1.22 30.44 14.89
CA ILE A 158 1.83 29.65 15.97
C ILE A 158 1.67 30.39 17.32
N SER A 159 2.11 29.75 18.40
CA SER A 159 1.92 30.22 19.78
C SER A 159 2.60 31.57 20.08
N ASP A 160 3.57 32.01 19.28
CA ASP A 160 4.19 33.34 19.38
C ASP A 160 3.45 34.44 18.58
N GLY A 161 2.38 34.08 17.86
CA GLY A 161 1.58 34.99 17.05
C GLY A 161 2.08 35.19 15.61
N SER A 162 3.22 34.63 15.22
CA SER A 162 3.68 34.62 13.82
C SER A 162 2.92 33.59 12.97
N LEU A 163 3.04 33.69 11.64
CA LEU A 163 2.33 32.80 10.72
C LEU A 163 2.85 31.36 10.81
N SER A 164 1.93 30.38 10.83
CA SER A 164 2.27 28.95 10.87
C SER A 164 2.93 28.42 9.59
N MET A 165 2.88 29.20 8.51
CA MET A 165 3.31 28.78 7.18
C MET A 165 2.61 27.50 6.67
N SER A 166 1.45 27.16 7.26
CA SER A 166 0.60 26.08 6.77
C SER A 166 0.15 26.37 5.32
N THR A 167 0.41 25.41 4.44
CA THR A 167 0.09 25.53 3.00
C THR A 167 -1.35 25.10 2.69
N ASN A 168 -1.95 24.29 3.55
CA ASN A 168 -3.32 23.78 3.41
C ASN A 168 -3.91 23.52 4.79
N PRO A 169 -5.16 23.95 5.09
CA PRO A 169 -5.73 23.80 6.43
C PRO A 169 -6.12 22.34 6.78
N PHE A 170 -5.99 21.39 5.87
CA PHE A 170 -6.45 20.02 6.07
C PHE A 170 -5.47 18.96 5.55
N ALA A 171 -5.08 19.04 4.28
CA ALA A 171 -4.30 17.99 3.63
C ALA A 171 -2.82 18.37 3.54
N ASP A 172 -1.98 17.62 4.25
CA ASP A 172 -0.53 17.62 4.13
C ASP A 172 -0.01 16.24 3.68
N TYR A 173 1.31 16.07 3.67
CA TYR A 173 1.91 14.80 3.28
C TYR A 173 1.66 13.67 4.30
N HIS A 174 1.46 13.96 5.58
CA HIS A 174 1.11 12.95 6.58
C HIS A 174 -0.24 12.32 6.27
N LEU A 175 -1.25 13.15 5.98
CA LEU A 175 -2.58 12.67 5.62
C LEU A 175 -2.56 11.90 4.29
N ILE A 176 -1.78 12.37 3.31
CA ILE A 176 -1.59 11.65 2.03
C ILE A 176 -0.95 10.29 2.26
N TYR A 177 0.10 10.20 3.09
CA TYR A 177 0.74 8.93 3.42
C TYR A 177 -0.18 7.99 4.21
N ALA A 178 -0.99 8.51 5.14
CA ALA A 178 -2.00 7.72 5.84
C ALA A 178 -2.99 7.08 4.86
N VAL A 179 -3.53 7.86 3.92
CA VAL A 179 -4.44 7.35 2.90
C VAL A 179 -3.74 6.35 1.97
N ALA A 180 -2.50 6.64 1.55
CA ALA A 180 -1.72 5.73 0.71
C ALA A 180 -1.53 4.36 1.39
N LEU A 181 -1.18 4.34 2.68
CA LEU A 181 -1.06 3.11 3.47
C LEU A 181 -2.37 2.30 3.47
N ILE A 182 -3.51 2.95 3.68
CA ILE A 182 -4.83 2.31 3.68
C ILE A 182 -5.14 1.73 2.29
N VAL A 183 -4.90 2.50 1.23
CA VAL A 183 -5.12 2.05 -0.15
C VAL A 183 -4.27 0.81 -0.44
N LEU A 184 -2.98 0.84 -0.12
CA LEU A 184 -2.07 -0.28 -0.37
C LEU A 184 -2.48 -1.57 0.36
N ALA A 185 -2.99 -1.44 1.59
CA ALA A 185 -3.52 -2.57 2.35
C ALA A 185 -4.86 -3.09 1.78
N ALA A 186 -5.70 -2.21 1.23
CA ALA A 186 -6.99 -2.57 0.64
C ALA A 186 -6.84 -3.23 -0.75
N THR A 187 -5.81 -2.89 -1.53
CA THR A 187 -5.67 -3.30 -2.93
C THR A 187 -4.74 -4.50 -3.15
N ALA A 188 -4.35 -5.23 -2.10
CA ALA A 188 -3.39 -6.35 -2.18
C ALA A 188 -2.07 -5.98 -2.88
N ALA A 189 -1.58 -4.74 -2.67
CA ALA A 189 -0.40 -4.22 -3.37
C ALA A 189 0.91 -5.00 -3.07
N GLY A 190 0.91 -5.88 -2.06
CA GLY A 190 2.04 -6.72 -1.68
C GLY A 190 2.30 -7.88 -2.66
N ASP A 191 1.34 -8.23 -3.50
CA ASP A 191 1.49 -9.33 -4.46
C ASP A 191 2.36 -8.94 -5.67
N THR A 192 2.46 -7.65 -6.00
CA THR A 192 3.24 -7.16 -7.15
C THR A 192 4.55 -6.56 -6.68
N LEU A 193 5.67 -7.04 -7.24
CA LEU A 193 7.05 -6.69 -6.82
C LEU A 193 7.31 -6.87 -5.32
N GLY A 194 6.62 -7.81 -4.67
CA GLY A 194 6.72 -8.08 -3.24
C GLY A 194 6.55 -9.56 -2.93
N ALA A 195 6.76 -9.90 -1.67
CA ALA A 195 6.65 -11.24 -1.11
C ALA A 195 5.24 -11.55 -0.59
N GLY A 196 4.21 -10.72 -0.87
CA GLY A 196 2.85 -10.87 -0.34
C GLY A 196 2.23 -12.23 -0.64
N ARG A 197 2.43 -12.76 -1.87
CA ARG A 197 1.98 -14.11 -2.24
C ARG A 197 2.64 -15.22 -1.44
N LEU A 198 3.92 -15.07 -1.09
CA LEU A 198 4.64 -16.06 -0.28
C LEU A 198 4.20 -15.96 1.18
N TRP A 199 4.09 -14.74 1.70
CA TRP A 199 3.58 -14.46 3.04
C TRP A 199 2.19 -15.04 3.28
N ALA A 200 1.29 -14.85 2.32
CA ALA A 200 -0.08 -15.36 2.38
C ALA A 200 -0.19 -16.90 2.40
N ARG A 201 0.89 -17.64 2.08
CA ARG A 201 0.93 -19.11 2.13
C ARG A 201 1.32 -19.64 3.50
N LEU A 202 1.86 -18.82 4.39
CA LEU A 202 2.21 -19.24 5.73
C LEU A 202 0.94 -19.68 6.49
N PRO A 203 0.94 -20.84 7.19
CA PRO A 203 -0.25 -21.36 7.85
C PRO A 203 -0.94 -20.33 8.75
N MET A 204 -0.16 -19.64 9.58
CA MET A 204 -0.66 -18.59 10.48
C MET A 204 -1.39 -17.45 9.74
N VAL A 205 -0.87 -17.01 8.59
CA VAL A 205 -1.42 -15.89 7.80
C VAL A 205 -2.62 -16.33 6.99
N ARG A 206 -2.59 -17.54 6.44
CA ARG A 206 -3.71 -18.14 5.73
C ARG A 206 -4.92 -18.30 6.65
N ASP A 207 -4.67 -18.72 7.89
CA ASP A 207 -5.72 -18.97 8.87
C ASP A 207 -6.20 -17.66 9.54
N HIS A 208 -5.39 -16.59 9.48
CA HIS A 208 -5.74 -15.24 9.96
C HIS A 208 -5.54 -14.17 8.88
N GLY A 209 -6.52 -13.99 8.01
CA GLY A 209 -6.43 -13.07 6.87
C GLY A 209 -6.12 -11.60 7.22
N TRP A 210 -6.30 -11.18 8.48
CA TRP A 210 -5.86 -9.86 8.97
C TRP A 210 -4.34 -9.68 8.92
N LEU A 211 -3.55 -10.74 9.01
CA LEU A 211 -2.09 -10.69 8.98
C LEU A 211 -1.50 -10.45 7.58
N ARG A 212 -2.33 -10.39 6.53
CA ARG A 212 -1.90 -10.02 5.17
C ARG A 212 -1.50 -8.55 5.08
#